data_AF-A0A954PP19-F1
#
_entry.id   AF-A0A954PP19-F1
#
_cell.length_a   1.000
_cell.length_b   1.000
_cell.length_c   1.000
_cell.angle_alpha   90.00
_cell.angle_beta   90.00
_cell.angle_gamma   90.00
#
_symmetry.space_group_name_H-M   'P 1'
#
loop_
_entity.id
_entity.type
_entity.pdbx_description
1 polymer ?
#
loop_
_entity_poly.entity_id
_entity_poly.type
_entity_poly.pdbx_seq_one_letter_code
_entity_poly.pdbx_strand_id
1 'polypeptide(L)'
;MADTKLAAGSSRAISSGVAYQRCLNPTCGQTFDVGEVKTACDRCGDLLDIDYDWSRIAVPKRLAEFEQMWTQRHDPLRFSGVWRFHELLPFAPADKVVTVGEGQTLLQRANEVAKFAGMDADRLFLQYEGMNPSGSFKDNGMCAAFSHAHLTGAKRAAC
;
A
#
# COMPACT_ATOMS: atom_id res chain seq x y z
N MET A 1 5.65 -39.00 29.72
CA MET A 1 5.96 -37.73 30.41
C MET A 1 7.34 -37.31 29.94
N ALA A 2 7.53 -36.31 29.09
CA ALA A 2 6.94 -34.99 29.13
C ALA A 2 6.65 -34.44 27.72
N ASP A 3 5.42 -33.96 27.53
CA ASP A 3 5.01 -33.10 26.44
C ASP A 3 5.57 -31.70 26.67
N THR A 4 6.53 -31.28 25.85
CA THR A 4 6.98 -29.88 25.84
C THR A 4 6.13 -29.13 24.82
N LYS A 5 4.99 -28.60 25.29
CA LYS A 5 4.19 -27.62 24.54
C LYS A 5 5.07 -26.40 24.26
N LEU A 6 5.47 -26.22 22.99
CA LEU A 6 5.90 -24.91 22.51
C LEU A 6 4.72 -23.95 22.63
N ALA A 7 4.80 -23.05 23.60
CA ALA A 7 3.90 -21.91 23.69
C ALA A 7 4.09 -21.07 22.43
N ALA A 8 3.05 -21.02 21.59
CA ALA A 8 2.94 -20.05 20.52
C ALA A 8 2.86 -18.66 21.16
N GLY A 9 4.02 -18.01 21.31
CA GLY A 9 4.10 -16.62 21.68
C GLY A 9 3.41 -15.80 20.60
N SER A 10 2.24 -15.25 20.95
CA SER A 10 1.57 -14.21 20.17
C SER A 10 2.51 -13.01 20.11
N SER A 11 3.30 -12.95 19.04
CA SER A 11 3.96 -11.74 18.56
C SER A 11 2.83 -10.79 18.16
N ARG A 12 2.30 -10.04 19.14
CA ARG A 12 1.40 -8.93 18.91
C ARG A 12 2.22 -7.89 18.16
N ALA A 13 2.16 -7.93 16.83
CA ALA A 13 2.70 -6.88 15.99
C ALA A 13 2.10 -5.57 16.51
N ILE A 14 2.98 -4.64 16.87
CA ILE A 14 2.57 -3.35 17.41
C ILE A 14 1.95 -2.57 16.24
N SER A 15 0.66 -2.79 16.02
CA SER A 15 -0.18 -1.86 15.30
C SER A 15 -0.14 -0.56 16.08
N SER A 16 0.37 0.51 15.48
CA SER A 16 0.36 1.86 16.05
C SER A 16 -1.07 2.36 16.31
N GLY A 17 -2.09 1.60 15.89
CA GLY A 17 -3.50 1.95 15.99
C GLY A 17 -3.86 3.18 15.17
N VAL A 18 -2.99 3.61 14.25
CA VAL A 18 -3.24 4.74 13.34
C VAL A 18 -3.86 4.28 12.02
N ALA A 19 -3.67 3.01 11.64
CA ALA A 19 -4.31 2.39 10.49
C ALA A 19 -5.22 1.27 10.98
N TYR A 20 -6.41 1.15 10.42
CA TYR A 20 -7.39 0.14 10.80
C TYR A 20 -8.25 -0.25 9.59
N GLN A 21 -8.84 -1.44 9.64
CA GLN A 21 -9.80 -1.86 8.64
C GLN A 21 -11.17 -1.30 9.01
N ARG A 22 -11.91 -0.74 8.05
CA ARG A 22 -13.27 -0.21 8.25
C ARG A 22 -14.22 -0.85 7.24
N CYS A 23 -15.35 -1.32 7.73
CA CYS A 23 -16.43 -1.80 6.86
C CYS A 23 -16.93 -0.69 5.93
N LEU A 24 -16.98 -0.97 4.62
CA LEU A 24 -17.41 -0.03 3.59
C LEU A 24 -18.88 0.34 3.69
N ASN A 25 -19.71 -0.55 4.26
CA ASN A 25 -21.11 -0.26 4.52
C ASN A 25 -21.26 0.87 5.54
N PRO A 26 -21.81 2.05 5.15
CA PRO A 26 -21.88 3.22 6.03
C PRO A 26 -22.74 3.00 7.27
N THR A 27 -23.72 2.08 7.21
CA THR A 27 -24.59 1.74 8.36
C THR A 27 -23.93 0.75 9.32
N CYS A 28 -22.98 -0.04 8.83
CA CYS A 28 -22.22 -0.97 9.66
C CYS A 28 -21.06 -0.27 10.35
N GLY A 29 -20.15 0.33 9.56
CA GLY A 29 -19.00 1.10 10.03
C GLY A 29 -18.05 0.39 10.98
N GLN A 30 -18.15 -0.95 11.13
CA GLN A 30 -17.34 -1.69 12.08
C GLN A 30 -15.86 -1.62 11.72
N THR A 31 -15.03 -1.47 12.74
CA THR A 31 -13.57 -1.36 12.61
C THR A 31 -12.86 -2.60 13.15
N PHE A 32 -11.72 -2.93 12.57
CA PHE A 32 -10.87 -4.04 12.97
C PHE A 32 -9.39 -3.62 12.94
N ASP A 33 -8.55 -4.31 13.71
CA ASP A 33 -7.11 -4.00 13.69
C ASP A 33 -6.50 -4.38 12.33
N VAL A 34 -5.55 -3.58 11.84
CA VAL A 34 -4.90 -3.87 10.54
C VAL A 34 -4.12 -5.18 10.56
N GLY A 35 -3.68 -5.66 11.72
CA GLY A 35 -3.03 -6.96 11.88
C GLY A 35 -3.98 -8.16 11.79
N GLU A 36 -5.29 -7.94 11.79
CA GLU A 36 -6.28 -9.01 11.58
C GLU A 36 -6.39 -9.37 10.09
N VAL A 37 -6.23 -10.64 9.75
CA VAL A 37 -6.41 -11.11 8.37
C VAL A 37 -7.90 -11.33 8.11
N LYS A 38 -8.55 -10.34 7.49
CA LYS A 38 -9.98 -10.38 7.13
C LYS A 38 -10.19 -10.12 5.64
N THR A 39 -11.18 -10.82 5.07
CA THR A 39 -11.62 -10.63 3.68
C THR A 39 -13.01 -10.01 3.58
N ALA A 40 -13.74 -9.93 4.70
CA ALA A 40 -15.07 -9.37 4.82
C ALA A 40 -15.34 -8.91 6.27
N CYS A 41 -16.34 -8.07 6.45
CA CYS A 41 -16.81 -7.63 7.76
C CYS A 41 -17.52 -8.75 8.52
N ASP A 42 -17.05 -9.07 9.72
CA ASP A 42 -17.65 -10.12 10.58
C ASP A 42 -19.13 -9.88 10.94
N ARG A 43 -19.62 -8.64 10.84
CA ARG A 43 -20.99 -8.26 11.23
C ARG A 43 -22.00 -8.30 10.08
N CYS A 44 -21.60 -7.92 8.88
CA CYS A 44 -22.53 -7.77 7.75
C CYS A 44 -22.08 -8.45 6.46
N GLY A 45 -20.85 -8.98 6.41
CA GLY A 45 -20.31 -9.65 5.22
C GLY A 45 -19.80 -8.72 4.11
N ASP A 46 -19.98 -7.40 4.24
CA ASP A 46 -19.49 -6.43 3.25
C ASP A 46 -17.95 -6.31 3.26
N LEU A 47 -17.43 -5.68 2.20
CA LEU A 47 -16.01 -5.42 2.02
C LEU A 47 -15.46 -4.46 3.08
N LEU A 48 -14.15 -4.57 3.33
CA LEU A 48 -13.38 -3.72 4.22
C LEU A 48 -12.49 -2.78 3.38
N ASP A 49 -12.28 -1.58 3.89
CA ASP A 49 -11.28 -0.62 3.40
C ASP A 49 -10.24 -0.35 4.49
N ILE A 50 -9.10 0.23 4.14
CA ILE A 50 -8.11 0.72 5.10
C ILE A 50 -8.34 2.20 5.34
N ASP A 51 -8.59 2.55 6.61
CA ASP A 51 -8.77 3.92 7.06
C ASP A 51 -7.69 4.27 8.09
N TYR A 52 -7.48 5.57 8.27
CA TYR A 52 -6.41 6.10 9.11
C TYR A 52 -6.93 7.17 10.07
N ASP A 53 -6.41 7.15 11.29
CA ASP A 53 -6.58 8.25 12.22
C ASP A 53 -5.58 9.37 11.88
N TRP A 54 -5.96 10.18 10.90
CA TRP A 54 -5.15 11.31 10.41
C TRP A 54 -4.85 12.36 11.48
N SER A 55 -5.60 12.39 12.60
CA SER A 55 -5.30 13.30 13.71
C SER A 55 -4.00 12.95 14.44
N ARG A 56 -3.53 11.70 14.27
CA ARG A 56 -2.34 11.14 14.93
C ARG A 56 -1.16 10.93 13.98
N ILE A 57 -1.33 11.24 12.69
CA ILE A 57 -0.32 11.05 11.65
C ILE A 57 0.19 12.41 11.18
N ALA A 58 1.50 12.61 11.25
CA ALA A 58 2.13 13.76 10.61
C ALA A 58 2.22 13.50 9.11
N VAL A 59 1.38 14.19 8.33
CA VAL A 59 1.39 14.11 6.86
C VAL A 59 2.15 15.29 6.26
N PRO A 60 2.97 15.07 5.20
CA PRO A 60 3.56 16.15 4.42
C PRO A 60 2.49 17.13 3.91
N LYS A 61 2.78 18.43 3.97
CA LYS A 61 1.80 19.48 3.61
C LYS A 61 1.87 19.87 2.14
N ARG A 62 2.96 19.52 1.44
CA ARG A 62 3.22 19.91 0.06
C ARG A 62 3.85 18.77 -0.73
N LEU A 63 3.50 18.68 -2.02
CA LEU A 63 4.07 17.69 -2.92
C LEU A 63 5.60 17.79 -3.06
N ALA A 64 6.16 18.99 -2.94
CA ALA A 64 7.60 19.24 -2.97
C ALA A 64 8.37 18.47 -1.88
N GLU A 65 7.72 18.10 -0.76
CA GLU A 65 8.34 17.28 0.28
C GLU A 65 8.61 15.85 -0.23
N PHE A 66 7.70 15.28 -1.03
CA PHE A 66 7.90 13.99 -1.70
C PHE A 66 8.92 14.09 -2.84
N GLU A 67 8.98 15.23 -3.54
CA GLU A 67 9.97 15.44 -4.60
C GLU A 67 11.41 15.39 -4.06
N GLN A 68 11.64 15.94 -2.85
CA GLN A 68 12.95 15.90 -2.20
C GLN A 68 13.40 14.46 -1.89
N MET A 69 12.48 13.53 -1.68
CA MET A 69 12.80 12.12 -1.40
C MET A 69 13.49 11.43 -2.57
N TRP A 70 13.36 11.95 -3.80
CA TRP A 70 14.10 11.44 -4.96
C TRP A 70 15.62 11.58 -4.82
N THR A 71 16.11 12.43 -3.92
CA THR A 71 17.55 12.52 -3.60
C THR A 71 18.04 11.30 -2.81
N GLN A 72 17.13 10.53 -2.22
CA GLN A 72 17.41 9.38 -1.34
C GLN A 72 17.16 8.03 -2.03
N ARG A 73 17.21 7.96 -3.37
CA ARG A 73 16.95 6.73 -4.15
C ARG A 73 17.85 5.53 -3.83
N HIS A 74 18.87 5.69 -3.00
CA HIS A 74 19.68 4.58 -2.47
C HIS A 74 18.96 3.82 -1.35
N ASP A 75 17.95 4.44 -0.70
CA ASP A 75 17.04 3.78 0.22
C ASP A 75 15.93 3.06 -0.58
N PRO A 76 15.76 1.74 -0.43
CA PRO A 76 14.68 0.99 -1.08
C PRO A 76 13.28 1.57 -0.85
N LEU A 77 13.01 2.11 0.35
CA LEU A 77 11.73 2.72 0.69
C LEU A 77 11.46 3.95 -0.18
N ARG A 78 12.49 4.77 -0.45
CA ARG A 78 12.40 5.98 -1.26
C ARG A 78 12.57 5.72 -2.75
N PHE A 79 13.17 4.59 -3.13
CA PHE A 79 13.25 4.16 -4.51
C PHE A 79 11.90 3.70 -5.04
N SER A 80 11.12 2.94 -4.26
CA SER A 80 9.76 2.54 -4.66
C SER A 80 8.87 3.74 -4.94
N GLY A 81 8.18 3.72 -6.08
CA GLY A 81 7.18 4.71 -6.43
C GLY A 81 5.89 4.63 -5.63
N VAL A 82 5.66 3.53 -4.90
CA VAL A 82 4.58 3.42 -3.90
C VAL A 82 5.09 3.84 -2.53
N TRP A 83 6.14 3.18 -2.03
CA TRP A 83 6.62 3.39 -0.67
C TRP A 83 7.35 4.71 -0.44
N ARG A 84 7.73 5.45 -1.48
CA ARG A 84 8.15 6.85 -1.31
C ARG A 84 7.08 7.70 -0.62
N PHE A 85 5.81 7.28 -0.66
CA PHE A 85 4.69 7.90 0.05
C PHE A 85 4.36 7.18 1.37
N HIS A 86 5.33 6.52 2.02
CA HIS A 86 5.12 5.77 3.28
C HIS A 86 4.41 6.59 4.36
N GLU A 87 4.66 7.90 4.43
CA GLU A 87 4.00 8.83 5.34
C GLU A 87 2.47 8.93 5.13
N LEU A 88 2.00 8.62 3.92
CA LEU A 88 0.57 8.54 3.57
C LEU A 88 0.01 7.12 3.63
N LEU A 89 0.88 6.12 3.77
CA LEU A 89 0.53 4.70 3.87
C LEU A 89 1.10 4.07 5.16
N PRO A 90 0.93 4.67 6.37
CA PRO A 90 1.61 4.22 7.59
C PRO A 90 0.97 2.99 8.25
N PHE A 91 0.54 2.01 7.45
CA PHE A 91 -0.08 0.78 7.94
C PHE A 91 0.94 -0.31 8.29
N ALA A 92 2.14 -0.24 7.71
CA ALA A 92 3.25 -1.16 7.97
C ALA A 92 4.50 -0.38 8.38
N PRO A 93 5.25 -0.82 9.40
CA PRO A 93 6.55 -0.23 9.72
C PRO A 93 7.57 -0.55 8.62
N ALA A 94 8.60 0.29 8.49
CA ALA A 94 9.58 0.21 7.39
C ALA A 94 10.30 -1.15 7.32
N ASP A 95 10.54 -1.81 8.45
CA ASP A 95 11.17 -3.14 8.52
C ASP A 95 10.24 -4.29 8.06
N LYS A 96 8.97 -4.00 7.80
CA LYS A 96 8.00 -4.93 7.24
C LYS A 96 7.67 -4.66 5.77
N VAL A 97 8.20 -3.57 5.20
CA VAL A 97 7.97 -3.21 3.80
C VAL A 97 8.67 -4.19 2.88
N VAL A 98 7.92 -4.66 1.88
CA VAL A 98 8.37 -5.50 0.77
C VAL A 98 8.20 -4.70 -0.52
N THR A 99 9.29 -4.53 -1.25
CA THR A 99 9.30 -3.79 -2.51
C THR A 99 10.32 -4.36 -3.48
N VAL A 100 10.04 -4.23 -4.77
CA VAL A 100 10.96 -4.50 -5.87
C VAL A 100 11.27 -3.24 -6.70
N GLY A 101 10.88 -2.06 -6.19
CA GLY A 101 11.10 -0.77 -6.85
C GLY A 101 9.99 -0.39 -7.86
N GLU A 102 8.81 -1.00 -7.74
CA GLU A 102 7.59 -0.68 -8.52
C GLU A 102 7.17 0.80 -8.45
N GLY A 103 6.23 1.23 -9.29
CA GLY A 103 5.60 2.56 -9.27
C GLY A 103 6.43 3.70 -9.86
N GLN A 104 7.59 3.41 -10.47
CA GLN A 104 8.46 4.40 -11.13
C GLN A 104 8.22 4.47 -12.65
N THR A 105 6.95 4.43 -13.03
CA THR A 105 6.51 4.27 -14.42
C THR A 105 6.49 5.60 -15.17
N LEU A 106 6.69 5.53 -16.48
CA LEU A 106 6.78 6.70 -17.35
C LEU A 106 5.40 7.36 -17.53
N LEU A 107 5.32 8.67 -17.27
CA LEU A 107 4.21 9.52 -17.69
C LEU A 107 4.58 10.19 -19.03
N GLN A 108 4.11 9.60 -20.13
CA GLN A 108 4.48 10.02 -21.47
C GLN A 108 3.43 10.95 -22.07
N ARG A 109 3.88 12.08 -22.60
CA ARG A 109 3.04 12.96 -23.43
C ARG A 109 2.76 12.30 -24.78
N ALA A 110 1.49 12.27 -25.20
CA ALA A 110 1.05 11.51 -26.37
C ALA A 110 0.23 12.36 -27.35
N ASN A 111 0.91 13.25 -28.08
CA ASN A 111 0.27 14.22 -28.99
C ASN A 111 -0.44 13.58 -30.18
N GLU A 112 0.07 12.46 -30.73
CA GLU A 112 -0.61 11.76 -31.82
C GLU A 112 -1.93 11.11 -31.37
N VAL A 113 -1.95 10.58 -30.14
CA VAL A 113 -3.18 10.06 -29.53
C VAL A 113 -4.15 11.20 -29.21
N ALA A 114 -3.65 12.33 -28.72
CA ALA A 114 -4.45 13.53 -28.50
C ALA A 114 -5.16 13.96 -29.79
N LYS A 115 -4.40 14.07 -30.89
CA LYS A 115 -4.94 14.40 -32.22
C LYS A 115 -6.01 13.40 -32.67
N PHE A 116 -5.75 12.10 -32.54
CA PHE A 116 -6.72 11.06 -32.87
C PHE A 116 -8.02 11.19 -32.04
N ALA A 117 -7.89 11.53 -30.75
CA ALA A 117 -9.01 11.70 -29.84
C ALA A 117 -9.71 13.07 -29.94
N GLY A 118 -9.26 13.98 -30.81
CA GLY A 118 -9.81 15.34 -30.91
C GLY A 118 -9.48 16.24 -29.72
N MET A 119 -8.39 15.95 -29.01
CA MET A 119 -7.89 16.72 -27.86
C MET A 119 -6.75 17.65 -28.27
N ASP A 120 -6.58 18.74 -27.51
CA ASP A 120 -5.45 19.65 -27.68
C ASP A 120 -4.10 18.94 -27.47
N ALA A 121 -3.09 19.39 -28.22
CA ALA A 121 -1.72 18.94 -28.01
C ALA A 121 -1.26 19.23 -26.57
N ASP A 122 -0.38 18.38 -26.05
CA ASP A 122 0.18 18.46 -24.71
C ASP A 122 -0.84 18.35 -23.56
N ARG A 123 -2.10 17.96 -23.85
CA ARG A 123 -3.17 17.72 -22.85
C ARG A 123 -3.49 16.25 -22.61
N LEU A 124 -2.90 15.32 -23.37
CA LEU A 124 -3.05 13.89 -23.17
C LEU A 124 -1.72 13.26 -22.77
N PHE A 125 -1.76 12.50 -21.68
CA PHE A 125 -0.63 11.75 -21.14
C PHE A 125 -1.02 10.29 -20.94
N LEU A 126 -0.06 9.39 -21.14
CA LEU A 126 -0.19 7.96 -20.90
C LEU A 126 0.74 7.57 -19.75
N GLN A 127 0.17 7.02 -18.67
CA GLN A 127 0.92 6.44 -17.57
C GLN A 127 1.19 4.96 -17.88
N TYR A 128 2.43 4.61 -18.20
CA TYR A 128 2.81 3.27 -18.63
C TYR A 128 3.00 2.30 -17.46
N GLU A 129 1.90 1.93 -16.80
CA GLU A 129 1.92 1.00 -15.66
C GLU A 129 2.39 -0.43 -16.00
N GLY A 130 2.45 -0.78 -17.28
CA GLY A 130 3.06 -2.01 -17.77
C GLY A 130 4.59 -2.03 -17.70
N MET A 131 5.24 -0.93 -17.32
CA MET A 131 6.70 -0.86 -17.12
C MET A 131 7.12 -1.21 -15.68
N ASN A 132 6.17 -1.59 -14.82
CA ASN A 132 6.48 -2.19 -13.53
C ASN A 132 7.20 -3.55 -13.71
N PRO A 133 7.94 -4.04 -12.70
CA PRO A 133 8.76 -5.25 -12.81
C PRO A 133 8.09 -6.51 -13.38
N SER A 134 6.81 -6.76 -13.06
CA SER A 134 6.04 -7.90 -13.59
C SER A 134 5.41 -7.66 -14.95
N GLY A 135 5.51 -6.43 -15.47
CA GLY A 135 4.80 -6.00 -16.67
C GLY A 135 3.37 -5.53 -16.42
N SER A 136 2.97 -5.26 -15.16
CA SER A 136 1.61 -4.82 -14.86
C SER A 136 1.49 -3.87 -13.67
N PHE A 137 0.41 -3.07 -13.65
CA PHE A 137 0.07 -2.17 -12.54
C PHE A 137 -0.14 -2.88 -11.20
N LYS A 138 -0.32 -4.21 -11.21
CA LYS A 138 -0.61 -4.99 -9.99
C LYS A 138 0.54 -4.94 -9.00
N ASP A 139 1.77 -4.71 -9.46
CA ASP A 139 2.94 -4.61 -8.58
C ASP A 139 2.75 -3.54 -7.50
N ASN A 140 2.12 -2.41 -7.86
CA ASN A 140 1.85 -1.33 -6.92
C ASN A 140 0.97 -1.80 -5.75
N GLY A 141 -0.05 -2.60 -6.02
CA GLY A 141 -0.92 -3.17 -4.97
C GLY A 141 -0.27 -4.36 -4.26
N MET A 142 0.45 -5.20 -5.00
CA MET A 142 1.09 -6.40 -4.45
C MET A 142 2.21 -6.06 -3.47
N CYS A 143 2.95 -4.96 -3.67
CA CYS A 143 3.95 -4.54 -2.68
C CYS A 143 3.31 -4.25 -1.31
N ALA A 144 2.15 -3.60 -1.28
CA ALA A 144 1.36 -3.36 -0.08
C ALA A 144 0.81 -4.67 0.51
N ALA A 145 0.24 -5.54 -0.34
CA ALA A 145 -0.30 -6.83 0.10
C ALA A 145 0.78 -7.74 0.71
N PHE A 146 1.97 -7.83 0.10
CA PHE A 146 3.07 -8.62 0.65
C PHE A 146 3.70 -7.99 1.89
N SER A 147 3.69 -6.67 2.01
CA SER A 147 4.10 -5.99 3.26
C SER A 147 3.12 -6.28 4.40
N HIS A 148 1.81 -6.30 4.12
CA HIS A 148 0.79 -6.72 5.07
C HIS A 148 0.90 -8.20 5.43
N ALA A 149 1.15 -9.08 4.46
CA ALA A 149 1.43 -10.49 4.70
C ALA A 149 2.67 -10.67 5.61
N HIS A 150 3.71 -9.87 5.40
CA HIS A 150 4.89 -9.89 6.26
C HIS A 150 4.58 -9.40 7.68
N LEU A 151 3.83 -8.30 7.81
CA LEU A 151 3.34 -7.73 9.07
C LEU A 151 2.53 -8.73 9.89
N THR A 152 1.63 -9.47 9.25
CA THR A 152 0.76 -10.48 9.90
C THR A 152 1.44 -11.83 10.12
N GLY A 153 2.71 -11.98 9.71
CA GLY A 153 3.48 -13.20 9.90
C GLY A 153 3.09 -14.34 8.96
N ALA A 154 2.35 -14.06 7.88
CA ALA A 154 1.96 -15.04 6.88
C ALA A 154 3.20 -15.73 6.27
N LYS A 155 3.08 -17.04 6.02
CA LYS A 155 4.16 -17.87 5.46
C LYS A 155 3.91 -18.33 4.04
N ARG A 156 2.69 -18.12 3.53
CA ARG A 156 2.23 -18.59 2.23
C ARG A 156 1.23 -17.60 1.66
N ALA A 157 1.22 -17.47 0.35
CA ALA A 157 0.21 -16.76 -0.42
C ALA A 157 -0.34 -17.73 -1.49
N ALA A 158 -1.58 -17.50 -1.93
CA ALA A 158 -2.24 -18.26 -2.98
C ALA A 158 -3.07 -17.32 -3.86
N CYS A 159 -3.26 -17.69 -5.11
CA CYS A 159 -4.07 -16.98 -6.11
C CYS A 159 -4.93 -17.95 -6.92
#